data_AF-A0A8I2E5K6-F1
#
_entry.id   AF-A0A8I2E5K6-F1
#
_cell.length_a   1.000
_cell.length_b   1.000
_cell.length_c   1.000
_cell.angle_alpha   90.00
_cell.angle_beta   90.00
_cell.angle_gamma   90.00
#
_symmetry.space_group_name_H-M   'P 1'
#
loop_
_entity.id
_entity.type
_entity.pdbx_description
1 polymer ?
#
loop_
_entity_poly.entity_id
_entity_poly.type
_entity_poly.pdbx_seq_one_letter_code
_entity_poly.pdbx_strand_id
1 'polypeptide(L)'
;MRSRPYTNSARRPAETAPLSARQRAGLHAAAVHAEGHLPPSVPDSEVHELAEQGLVEPIAADGTDRFGPLARAPRFHITGRGRDRTRIEPLPQVLIVPCSMGKLDVPVAPAGEMYVGSYHVAARRAAAAASADGSAQVLILSAKFGLLRDDDRILHYDLRAGNSGTVSPQVLARQAHFLGMSAARVTVFAGKAYADLARTIWPGLEHPLEGRGIGQHLAFFAALYRPGRPAGARP
;
A
#
# COMPACT_ATOMS: atom_id res chain seq x y z
N MET A 1 -31.89 11.25 -58.49
CA MET A 1 -31.55 11.59 -57.09
C MET A 1 -32.06 10.51 -56.17
N ARG A 2 -31.20 9.61 -55.69
CA ARG A 2 -31.53 8.62 -54.64
C ARG A 2 -30.63 8.91 -53.45
N SER A 3 -31.22 9.40 -52.37
CA SER A 3 -30.54 9.76 -51.13
C SER A 3 -30.02 8.50 -50.45
N ARG A 4 -28.72 8.47 -50.15
CA ARG A 4 -28.10 7.44 -49.30
C ARG A 4 -28.51 7.66 -47.84
N PRO A 5 -28.93 6.63 -47.09
CA PRO A 5 -29.14 6.77 -45.66
C PRO A 5 -27.78 6.88 -44.96
N TYR A 6 -27.63 7.94 -44.17
CA TYR A 6 -26.54 8.14 -43.22
C TYR A 6 -26.71 7.10 -42.11
N THR A 7 -25.91 6.02 -42.14
CA THR A 7 -25.81 5.12 -40.99
C THR A 7 -25.04 5.84 -39.89
N ASN A 8 -25.79 6.37 -38.92
CA ASN A 8 -25.27 6.86 -37.65
C ASN A 8 -24.70 5.67 -36.87
N SER A 9 -23.41 5.38 -37.09
CA SER A 9 -22.64 4.46 -36.26
C SER A 9 -22.45 5.14 -34.91
N ALA A 10 -23.39 4.90 -34.00
CA ALA A 10 -23.20 5.17 -32.59
C ALA A 10 -21.93 4.43 -32.16
N ARG A 11 -20.83 5.17 -31.96
CA ARG A 11 -19.62 4.63 -31.32
C ARG A 11 -20.07 3.98 -30.02
N ARG A 12 -19.96 2.64 -29.94
CA ARG A 12 -19.90 1.97 -28.64
C ARG A 12 -18.87 2.73 -27.80
N PRO A 13 -19.15 3.04 -26.52
CA PRO A 13 -18.09 3.53 -25.64
C PRO A 13 -16.94 2.52 -25.76
N ALA A 14 -15.76 3.00 -26.17
CA ALA A 14 -14.60 2.16 -26.33
C ALA A 14 -14.44 1.38 -25.02
N GLU A 15 -14.47 0.06 -25.11
CA GLU A 15 -14.27 -0.83 -23.98
C GLU A 15 -12.96 -0.40 -23.32
N THR A 16 -13.06 0.18 -22.12
CA THR A 16 -11.91 0.74 -21.43
C THR A 16 -10.89 -0.36 -21.18
N ALA A 17 -9.67 -0.19 -21.69
CA ALA A 17 -8.61 -1.16 -21.54
C ALA A 17 -8.41 -1.52 -20.05
N PRO A 18 -8.19 -2.81 -19.75
CA PRO A 18 -7.97 -3.23 -18.37
C PRO A 18 -6.65 -2.64 -17.85
N LEU A 19 -6.65 -2.19 -16.60
CA LEU A 19 -5.46 -1.70 -15.92
C LEU A 19 -4.76 -2.84 -15.17
N SER A 20 -3.44 -2.77 -15.07
CA SER A 20 -2.67 -3.61 -14.14
C SER A 20 -3.01 -3.24 -12.68
N ALA A 21 -2.72 -4.13 -11.72
CA ALA A 21 -2.88 -3.80 -10.30
C ALA A 21 -2.02 -2.60 -9.88
N ARG A 22 -0.84 -2.47 -10.48
CA ARG A 22 0.11 -1.38 -10.21
C ARG A 22 -0.36 -0.05 -10.81
N GLN A 23 -0.90 -0.06 -12.03
CA GLN A 23 -1.55 1.10 -12.65
C GLN A 23 -2.73 1.60 -11.80
N ARG A 24 -3.60 0.68 -11.35
CA ARG A 24 -4.71 1.03 -10.44
C ARG A 24 -4.21 1.68 -9.15
N ALA A 25 -3.24 1.06 -8.49
CA ALA A 25 -2.64 1.59 -7.26
C ALA A 25 -2.03 2.98 -7.48
N GLY A 26 -1.31 3.16 -8.59
CA GLY A 26 -0.73 4.43 -9.01
C GLY A 26 -1.76 5.54 -9.19
N LEU A 27 -2.84 5.27 -9.93
CA LEU A 27 -3.93 6.24 -10.12
C LEU A 27 -4.63 6.58 -8.81
N HIS A 28 -4.91 5.59 -7.96
CA HIS A 28 -5.52 5.81 -6.66
C HIS A 28 -4.63 6.67 -5.74
N ALA A 29 -3.32 6.40 -5.72
CA ALA A 29 -2.37 7.21 -4.95
C ALA A 29 -2.27 8.64 -5.49
N ALA A 30 -2.28 8.83 -6.80
CA ALA A 30 -2.27 10.14 -7.45
C ALA A 30 -3.57 10.90 -7.18
N ALA A 31 -4.73 10.23 -7.19
CA ALA A 31 -6.02 10.84 -6.97
C ALA A 31 -6.16 11.50 -5.58
N VAL A 32 -5.49 10.94 -4.57
CA VAL A 32 -5.47 11.51 -3.20
C VAL A 32 -4.24 12.38 -2.92
N HIS A 33 -3.30 12.49 -3.85
CA HIS A 33 -2.17 13.40 -3.73
C HIS A 33 -2.61 14.85 -4.00
N ALA A 34 -2.14 15.80 -3.18
CA ALA A 34 -2.56 17.21 -3.26
C ALA A 34 -2.33 17.81 -4.66
N GLU A 35 -1.17 17.52 -5.27
CA GLU A 35 -0.80 17.97 -6.61
C GLU A 35 -1.13 16.93 -7.71
N GLY A 36 -1.78 15.81 -7.37
CA GLY A 36 -2.15 14.78 -8.35
C GLY A 36 -0.99 13.95 -8.89
N HIS A 37 0.19 14.01 -8.29
CA HIS A 37 1.39 13.34 -8.77
C HIS A 37 1.26 11.82 -8.78
N LEU A 38 1.77 11.18 -9.84
CA LEU A 38 1.91 9.73 -9.85
C LEU A 38 3.09 9.27 -8.98
N PRO A 39 2.92 8.15 -8.27
CA PRO A 39 3.97 7.65 -7.41
C PRO A 39 5.11 7.02 -8.23
N PRO A 40 6.39 7.19 -7.81
CA PRO A 40 7.55 6.66 -8.54
C PRO A 40 7.66 5.13 -8.60
N SER A 41 6.76 4.39 -7.96
CA SER A 41 6.70 2.92 -8.04
C SER A 41 6.03 2.39 -9.29
N VAL A 42 5.29 3.23 -10.04
CA VAL A 42 4.76 2.85 -11.35
C VAL A 42 5.89 3.00 -12.39
N PRO A 43 6.30 1.93 -13.09
CA PRO A 43 7.33 2.01 -14.11
C PRO A 43 6.94 2.95 -15.25
N ASP A 44 7.92 3.65 -15.83
CA ASP A 44 7.70 4.59 -16.93
C ASP A 44 6.91 3.96 -18.10
N SER A 45 7.11 2.68 -18.39
CA SER A 45 6.34 1.95 -19.42
C SER A 45 4.84 1.90 -19.11
N GLU A 46 4.47 1.57 -17.87
CA GLU A 46 3.06 1.53 -17.44
C GLU A 46 2.46 2.93 -17.35
N VAL A 47 3.25 3.95 -17.02
CA VAL A 47 2.80 5.35 -17.03
C VAL A 47 2.54 5.83 -18.45
N HIS A 48 3.35 5.43 -19.43
CA HIS A 48 3.13 5.76 -20.83
C HIS A 48 1.83 5.15 -21.36
N GLU A 49 1.53 3.90 -21.02
CA GLU A 49 0.24 3.27 -21.34
C GLU A 49 -0.95 4.00 -20.71
N LEU A 50 -0.81 4.54 -19.51
CA LEU A 50 -1.83 5.38 -18.89
C LEU A 50 -1.99 6.72 -19.62
N ALA A 51 -0.90 7.29 -20.12
CA ALA A 51 -0.90 8.55 -20.87
C ALA A 51 -1.58 8.40 -22.23
N GLU A 52 -1.31 7.30 -22.95
CA GLU A 52 -2.00 6.95 -24.20
C GLU A 52 -3.52 6.78 -24.02
N GLN A 53 -3.94 6.37 -22.81
CA GLN A 53 -5.36 6.29 -22.43
C GLN A 53 -5.93 7.65 -21.95
N GLY A 54 -5.11 8.69 -21.84
CA GLY A 54 -5.48 10.02 -21.33
C GLY A 54 -5.80 10.03 -19.84
N LEU A 55 -5.31 9.05 -19.07
CA LEU A 55 -5.55 8.95 -17.62
C LEU A 55 -4.54 9.77 -16.81
N VAL A 56 -3.38 10.04 -17.40
CA VAL A 56 -2.30 10.83 -16.82
C VAL A 56 -1.70 11.70 -17.91
N GLU A 57 -1.03 12.77 -17.52
CA GLU A 57 -0.32 13.65 -18.46
C GLU A 57 1.02 14.10 -17.85
N PRO A 58 2.03 14.40 -18.70
CA PRO A 58 3.33 14.82 -18.23
C PRO A 58 3.23 16.18 -17.54
N ILE A 59 4.00 16.33 -16.46
CA ILE A 59 4.18 17.64 -15.81
C ILE A 59 5.10 18.46 -16.73
N ALA A 60 4.63 19.64 -17.14
CA ALA A 60 5.43 20.55 -17.96
C ALA A 60 6.78 20.82 -17.28
N ALA A 61 7.86 20.81 -18.07
CA ALA A 61 9.23 20.98 -17.60
C ALA A 61 9.51 22.44 -17.21
N ASP A 62 8.70 23.02 -16.35
CA ASP A 62 8.86 24.36 -15.86
C ASP A 62 9.84 24.30 -14.68
N GLY A 63 11.11 23.97 -14.98
CA GLY A 63 12.22 24.01 -14.03
C GLY A 63 12.51 22.72 -13.25
N THR A 64 12.15 21.54 -13.77
CA THR A 64 12.45 20.23 -13.16
C THR A 64 13.95 19.91 -13.04
N ASP A 65 14.84 20.74 -13.61
CA ASP A 65 16.28 20.70 -13.35
C ASP A 65 16.70 21.25 -11.97
N ARG A 66 15.76 21.74 -11.15
CA ARG A 66 16.08 22.22 -9.79
C ARG A 66 16.54 21.12 -8.84
N PHE A 67 16.13 19.88 -9.07
CA PHE A 67 16.55 18.74 -8.26
C PHE A 67 17.39 17.86 -9.18
N GLY A 68 18.72 17.91 -9.03
CA GLY A 68 19.68 17.25 -9.91
C GLY A 68 19.41 15.75 -10.14
N PRO A 69 20.27 15.04 -10.90
CA PRO A 69 19.99 13.73 -11.51
C PRO A 69 19.61 12.58 -10.54
N LEU A 70 19.64 12.81 -9.23
CA LEU A 70 19.30 11.86 -8.17
C LEU A 70 17.89 12.05 -7.59
N ALA A 71 17.21 13.16 -7.87
CA ALA A 71 15.83 13.34 -7.44
C ALA A 71 14.89 12.78 -8.49
N ARG A 72 14.14 11.72 -8.14
CA ARG A 72 12.99 11.28 -8.92
C ARG A 72 11.85 12.29 -8.74
N ALA A 73 12.01 13.47 -9.32
CA ALA A 73 10.94 14.45 -9.41
C ALA A 73 9.71 13.78 -10.06
N PRO A 74 8.49 14.11 -9.60
CA PRO A 74 7.28 13.60 -10.24
C PRO A 74 7.29 14.03 -11.72
N ARG A 75 6.95 13.10 -12.62
CA ARG A 75 7.00 13.33 -14.07
C ARG A 75 5.61 13.43 -14.69
N PHE A 76 4.59 12.97 -13.96
CA PHE A 76 3.21 12.89 -14.44
C PHE A 76 2.24 13.22 -13.32
N HIS A 77 1.10 13.80 -13.68
CA HIS A 77 -0.06 13.94 -12.80
C HIS A 77 -1.30 13.27 -13.39
N ILE A 78 -2.23 12.92 -12.54
CA ILE A 78 -3.51 12.32 -12.91
C ILE A 78 -4.44 13.37 -13.57
N THR A 79 -5.06 13.01 -14.69
CA THR A 79 -6.06 13.86 -15.36
C THR A 79 -7.44 13.75 -14.70
N GLY A 80 -8.40 14.60 -15.10
CA GLY A 80 -9.80 14.42 -14.70
C GLY A 80 -10.35 13.05 -15.08
N ARG A 81 -10.04 12.57 -16.29
CA ARG A 81 -10.42 11.22 -16.74
C ARG A 81 -9.78 10.12 -15.89
N GLY A 82 -8.53 10.29 -15.48
CA GLY A 82 -7.86 9.40 -14.52
C GLY A 82 -8.60 9.33 -13.20
N ARG A 83 -9.02 10.47 -12.64
CA ARG A 83 -9.82 10.53 -11.41
C ARG A 83 -11.19 9.90 -11.56
N ASP A 84 -11.84 10.04 -12.71
CA ASP A 84 -13.10 9.33 -12.96
C ASP A 84 -12.90 7.82 -13.08
N ARG A 85 -11.77 7.40 -13.67
CA ARG A 85 -11.40 5.99 -13.74
C ARG A 85 -11.20 5.38 -12.36
N THR A 86 -10.58 6.07 -11.40
CA THR A 86 -10.39 5.52 -10.05
C THR A 86 -11.71 5.22 -9.33
N ARG A 87 -12.81 5.90 -9.64
CA ARG A 87 -14.12 5.67 -9.00
C ARG A 87 -14.68 4.27 -9.25
N ILE A 88 -14.29 3.64 -10.36
CA ILE A 88 -14.77 2.31 -10.76
C ILE A 88 -13.72 1.21 -10.58
N GLU A 89 -12.46 1.58 -10.33
CA GLU A 89 -11.38 0.63 -10.11
C GLU A 89 -11.29 0.26 -8.62
N PRO A 90 -11.09 -1.02 -8.29
CA PRO A 90 -10.96 -1.42 -6.89
C PRO A 90 -9.75 -0.74 -6.24
N LEU A 91 -9.89 -0.40 -4.96
CA LEU A 91 -8.78 0.10 -4.15
C LEU A 91 -7.73 -1.00 -3.94
N PRO A 92 -6.43 -0.64 -3.91
CA PRO A 92 -5.42 -1.57 -3.44
C PRO A 92 -5.70 -1.96 -1.99
N GLN A 93 -5.49 -3.23 -1.66
CA GLN A 93 -5.65 -3.74 -0.30
C GLN A 93 -4.28 -3.95 0.34
N VAL A 94 -4.13 -3.54 1.60
CA VAL A 94 -2.88 -3.67 2.35
C VAL A 94 -3.13 -4.26 3.73
N LEU A 95 -2.33 -5.26 4.08
CA LEU A 95 -2.25 -5.80 5.42
C LEU A 95 -0.97 -5.28 6.09
N ILE A 96 -1.12 -4.59 7.22
CA ILE A 96 0.00 -4.09 8.01
C ILE A 96 0.31 -5.05 9.16
N VAL A 97 1.56 -5.50 9.24
CA VAL A 97 2.08 -6.25 10.38
C VAL A 97 3.11 -5.40 11.15
N PRO A 98 3.20 -5.51 12.48
CA PRO A 98 4.14 -4.72 13.26
C PRO A 98 5.55 -5.27 13.13
N CYS A 99 6.60 -4.47 13.29
CA CYS A 99 7.91 -5.02 13.60
C CYS A 99 7.94 -5.68 15.00
N SER A 100 9.03 -6.36 15.35
CA SER A 100 9.22 -6.96 16.68
C SER A 100 10.35 -6.34 17.49
N MET A 101 10.26 -6.50 18.80
CA MET A 101 11.37 -6.25 19.72
C MET A 101 12.53 -7.20 19.42
N GLY A 102 12.26 -8.52 19.38
CA GLY A 102 13.23 -9.53 18.99
C GLY A 102 13.64 -9.37 17.53
N LYS A 103 14.94 -9.28 17.27
CA LYS A 103 15.54 -9.16 15.95
C LYS A 103 16.69 -10.14 15.81
N LEU A 104 17.03 -10.52 14.58
CA LEU A 104 18.25 -11.28 14.32
C LEU A 104 19.48 -10.50 14.78
N ASP A 105 20.43 -11.20 15.40
CA ASP A 105 21.71 -10.62 15.81
C ASP A 105 22.69 -10.59 14.63
N VAL A 106 22.31 -9.83 13.59
CA VAL A 106 23.11 -9.57 12.39
C VAL A 106 23.04 -8.09 12.03
N PRO A 107 24.10 -7.50 11.44
CA PRO A 107 24.13 -6.07 11.17
C PRO A 107 23.04 -5.60 10.19
N VAL A 108 22.76 -6.41 9.16
CA VAL A 108 21.78 -6.11 8.10
C VAL A 108 21.10 -7.39 7.64
N ALA A 109 19.79 -7.35 7.46
CA ALA A 109 19.00 -8.44 6.87
C ALA A 109 17.76 -7.87 6.16
N PRO A 110 17.16 -8.63 5.22
CA PRO A 110 15.81 -8.32 4.73
C PRO A 110 14.83 -8.19 5.89
N ALA A 111 13.88 -7.25 5.81
CA ALA A 111 12.94 -7.00 6.90
C ALA A 111 12.07 -8.22 7.22
N GLY A 112 11.79 -9.06 6.22
CA GLY A 112 11.05 -10.31 6.39
C GLY A 112 11.78 -11.39 7.21
N GLU A 113 13.10 -11.26 7.35
CA GLU A 113 13.98 -12.15 8.13
C GLU A 113 14.43 -11.50 9.44
N MET A 114 14.65 -10.18 9.43
CA MET A 114 15.17 -9.42 10.58
C MET A 114 14.31 -9.59 11.83
N TYR A 115 12.98 -9.62 11.70
CA TYR A 115 12.05 -9.62 12.83
C TYR A 115 11.66 -11.05 13.24
N VAL A 116 12.23 -11.52 14.36
CA VAL A 116 12.05 -12.91 14.84
C VAL A 116 11.13 -13.04 16.05
N GLY A 117 10.58 -11.93 16.56
CA GLY A 117 9.70 -11.96 17.72
C GLY A 117 8.41 -12.73 17.44
N SER A 118 7.96 -13.55 18.39
CA SER A 118 6.80 -14.45 18.25
C SER A 118 5.52 -13.73 17.79
N TYR A 119 5.26 -12.52 18.31
CA TYR A 119 4.11 -11.72 17.93
C TYR A 119 4.14 -11.29 16.46
N HIS A 120 5.31 -10.82 15.97
CA HIS A 120 5.51 -10.49 14.56
C HIS A 120 5.32 -11.72 13.68
N VAL A 121 5.98 -12.83 14.03
CA VAL A 121 5.89 -14.09 13.27
C VAL A 121 4.45 -14.58 13.17
N ALA A 122 3.66 -14.50 14.25
CA ALA A 122 2.26 -14.86 14.24
C ALA A 122 1.42 -13.93 13.35
N ALA A 123 1.59 -12.61 13.48
CA ALA A 123 0.91 -11.62 12.66
C ALA A 123 1.23 -11.78 11.16
N ARG A 124 2.49 -12.07 10.84
CA ARG A 124 2.97 -12.33 9.47
C ARG A 124 2.32 -13.57 8.87
N ARG A 125 2.29 -14.68 9.61
CA ARG A 125 1.62 -15.90 9.16
C ARG A 125 0.13 -15.66 8.92
N ALA A 126 -0.52 -14.90 9.79
CA ALA A 126 -1.90 -14.51 9.62
C ALA A 126 -2.11 -13.62 8.38
N ALA A 127 -1.25 -12.64 8.15
CA ALA A 127 -1.31 -11.78 6.96
C ALA A 127 -1.09 -12.59 5.68
N ALA A 128 -0.08 -13.45 5.64
CA ALA A 128 0.20 -14.31 4.50
C ALA A 128 -0.97 -15.26 4.18
N ALA A 129 -1.62 -15.83 5.20
CA ALA A 129 -2.81 -16.65 5.00
C ALA A 129 -3.99 -15.82 4.49
N ALA A 130 -4.19 -14.62 5.04
CA ALA A 130 -5.27 -13.71 4.63
C ALA A 130 -5.07 -13.12 3.22
N SER A 131 -3.84 -13.07 2.71
CA SER A 131 -3.50 -12.57 1.37
C SER A 131 -3.09 -13.68 0.39
N ALA A 132 -3.42 -14.94 0.66
CA ALA A 132 -2.97 -16.08 -0.13
C ALA A 132 -3.51 -16.08 -1.58
N ASP A 133 -4.63 -15.41 -1.82
CA ASP A 133 -5.22 -15.20 -3.14
C ASP A 133 -4.56 -14.05 -3.93
N GLY A 134 -3.57 -13.37 -3.34
CA GLY A 134 -2.91 -12.21 -3.94
C GLY A 134 -3.76 -10.93 -3.96
N SER A 135 -4.89 -10.90 -3.24
CA SER A 135 -5.79 -9.75 -3.23
C SER A 135 -5.22 -8.55 -2.44
N ALA A 136 -4.28 -8.80 -1.54
CA ALA A 136 -3.68 -7.78 -0.68
C ALA A 136 -2.15 -7.86 -0.62
N GLN A 137 -1.51 -6.70 -0.50
CA GLN A 137 -0.08 -6.61 -0.23
C GLN A 137 0.19 -6.59 1.28
N VAL A 138 1.17 -7.37 1.73
CA VAL A 138 1.63 -7.33 3.13
C VAL A 138 2.78 -6.34 3.25
N LEU A 139 2.69 -5.42 4.22
CA LEU A 139 3.78 -4.51 4.59
C LEU A 139 4.06 -4.60 6.09
N ILE A 140 5.33 -4.44 6.45
CA ILE A 140 5.77 -4.33 7.84
C ILE A 140 5.81 -2.86 8.22
N LEU A 141 5.14 -2.47 9.31
CA LEU A 141 5.29 -1.17 9.92
C LEU A 141 6.37 -1.24 11.01
N SER A 142 7.54 -0.71 10.67
CA SER A 142 8.69 -0.52 11.55
C SER A 142 8.60 0.80 12.30
N ALA A 143 8.81 0.77 13.62
CA ALA A 143 8.91 1.99 14.41
C ALA A 143 10.04 2.91 13.91
N LYS A 144 11.16 2.35 13.43
CA LYS A 144 12.33 3.13 12.98
C LYS A 144 12.27 3.52 11.51
N PHE A 145 11.88 2.57 10.66
CA PHE A 145 12.02 2.68 9.21
C PHE A 145 10.69 2.93 8.47
N GLY A 146 9.56 2.88 9.17
CA GLY A 146 8.24 3.05 8.56
C GLY A 146 7.78 1.82 7.79
N LEU A 147 7.21 2.02 6.60
CA LEU A 147 6.66 0.96 5.77
C LEU A 147 7.78 0.21 5.06
N LEU A 148 7.81 -1.11 5.24
CA LEU A 148 8.79 -2.00 4.64
C LEU A 148 8.11 -3.14 3.90
N ARG A 149 8.70 -3.51 2.77
CA ARG A 149 8.52 -4.80 2.11
C ARG A 149 9.44 -5.83 2.73
N ASP A 150 9.20 -7.10 2.42
CA ASP A 150 9.98 -8.22 2.96
C ASP A 150 11.45 -8.18 2.56
N ASP A 151 11.72 -7.74 1.34
CA ASP A 151 13.04 -7.66 0.71
C ASP A 151 13.83 -6.40 1.09
N ASP A 152 13.18 -5.42 1.75
CA ASP A 152 13.86 -4.21 2.19
C ASP A 152 14.94 -4.57 3.22
N ARG A 153 16.21 -4.34 2.86
CA ARG A 153 17.34 -4.59 3.75
C ARG A 153 17.44 -3.49 4.80
N ILE A 154 17.37 -3.88 6.06
CA ILE A 154 17.38 -2.95 7.19
C ILE A 154 18.52 -3.26 8.16
N LEU A 155 19.03 -2.21 8.80
CA LEU A 155 20.03 -2.32 9.85
C LEU A 155 19.40 -2.85 11.15
N HIS A 156 20.18 -3.56 11.96
CA HIS A 156 19.79 -3.87 13.34
C HIS A 156 19.52 -2.58 14.14
N TYR A 157 18.51 -2.61 15.01
CA TYR A 157 18.21 -1.50 15.91
C TYR A 157 17.41 -1.94 17.14
N ASP A 158 17.50 -1.16 18.21
CA ASP A 158 16.59 -1.23 19.35
C ASP A 158 15.79 0.08 19.47
N LEU A 159 14.50 0.00 19.12
CA LEU A 159 13.56 1.11 19.22
C LEU A 159 12.15 0.52 19.37
N ARG A 160 11.38 1.06 20.32
CA ARG A 160 9.96 0.74 20.50
C ARG A 160 9.10 1.84 19.89
N ALA A 161 7.98 1.46 19.28
CA ALA A 161 7.00 2.42 18.77
C ALA A 161 6.49 3.31 19.91
N GLY A 162 6.41 4.62 19.64
CA GLY A 162 6.01 5.64 20.62
C GLY A 162 7.20 6.27 21.36
N ASN A 163 8.40 5.70 21.26
CA ASN A 163 9.61 6.32 21.79
C ASN A 163 10.16 7.39 20.83
N SER A 164 11.00 8.28 21.35
CA SER A 164 11.79 9.21 20.52
C SER A 164 12.57 8.45 19.45
N GLY A 165 12.54 8.95 18.22
CA GLY A 165 13.10 8.28 17.04
C GLY A 165 12.10 7.40 16.28
N THR A 166 10.84 7.29 16.75
CA THR A 166 9.76 6.70 15.95
C THR A 166 9.56 7.50 14.67
N VAL A 167 9.37 6.80 13.55
CA VAL A 167 9.09 7.37 12.23
C VAL A 167 7.94 8.36 12.28
N SER A 168 8.10 9.51 11.61
CA SER A 168 7.07 10.54 11.62
C SER A 168 5.93 10.22 10.65
N PRO A 169 4.71 10.73 10.90
CA PRO A 169 3.60 10.64 9.96
C PRO A 169 3.94 11.16 8.56
N GLN A 170 4.74 12.22 8.45
CA GLN A 170 5.13 12.77 7.14
C GLN A 170 6.02 11.81 6.36
N VAL A 171 6.92 11.07 7.02
CA VAL A 171 7.73 10.03 6.37
C VAL A 171 6.82 8.90 5.89
N LEU A 172 5.89 8.45 6.74
CA LEU A 172 4.94 7.40 6.37
C LEU A 172 4.03 7.80 5.21
N ALA A 173 3.54 9.05 5.18
CA ALA A 173 2.73 9.56 4.07
C ALA A 173 3.50 9.51 2.74
N ARG A 174 4.77 9.93 2.76
CA ARG A 174 5.64 9.86 1.57
C ARG A 174 5.93 8.42 1.16
N GLN A 175 6.17 7.50 2.10
CA GLN A 175 6.37 6.08 1.80
C GLN A 175 5.10 5.45 1.24
N ALA A 176 3.94 5.72 1.83
CA ALA A 176 2.65 5.23 1.35
C ALA A 176 2.39 5.72 -0.08
N HIS A 177 2.68 7.00 -0.37
CA HIS A 177 2.61 7.53 -1.72
C HIS A 177 3.59 6.81 -2.64
N PHE A 178 4.88 6.77 -2.28
CA PHE A 178 5.90 6.11 -3.07
C PHE A 178 5.52 4.67 -3.43
N LEU A 179 4.92 3.91 -2.51
CA LEU A 179 4.48 2.53 -2.70
C LEU A 179 3.16 2.38 -3.49
N GLY A 180 2.47 3.47 -3.82
CA GLY A 180 1.15 3.44 -4.48
C GLY A 180 -0.01 3.12 -3.54
N MET A 181 0.18 3.33 -2.23
CA MET A 181 -0.73 2.87 -1.17
C MET A 181 -1.43 4.00 -0.42
N SER A 182 -1.29 5.27 -0.84
CA SER A 182 -1.92 6.41 -0.14
C SER A 182 -3.43 6.25 0.05
N ALA A 183 -4.13 5.68 -0.93
CA ALA A 183 -5.57 5.47 -0.89
C ALA A 183 -5.97 4.03 -0.53
N ALA A 184 -5.04 3.18 -0.12
CA ALA A 184 -5.31 1.76 0.09
C ALA A 184 -6.37 1.51 1.17
N ARG A 185 -7.13 0.41 1.00
CA ARG A 185 -7.92 -0.17 2.09
C ARG A 185 -6.97 -0.95 2.99
N VAL A 186 -6.81 -0.49 4.23
CA VAL A 186 -5.80 -1.01 5.15
C VAL A 186 -6.42 -1.81 6.29
N THR A 187 -5.89 -3.01 6.54
CA THR A 187 -6.18 -3.78 7.76
C THR A 187 -4.91 -3.94 8.59
N VAL A 188 -4.98 -3.66 9.89
CA VAL A 188 -3.82 -3.67 10.77
C VAL A 188 -3.83 -4.89 11.70
N PHE A 189 -2.84 -5.76 11.55
CA PHE A 189 -2.59 -6.93 12.40
C PHE A 189 -1.54 -6.62 13.48
N ALA A 190 -1.74 -5.51 14.19
CA ALA A 190 -0.82 -5.00 15.20
C ALA A 190 -1.53 -4.49 16.46
N GLY A 191 -0.75 -4.24 17.52
CA GLY A 191 -1.26 -3.59 18.73
C GLY A 191 -1.58 -2.11 18.50
N LYS A 192 -2.27 -1.50 19.48
CA LYS A 192 -2.80 -0.12 19.40
C LYS A 192 -1.78 0.91 18.90
N ALA A 193 -0.56 0.93 19.43
CA ALA A 193 0.45 1.92 19.04
C ALA A 193 0.76 1.94 17.53
N TYR A 194 0.83 0.76 16.89
CA TYR A 194 1.04 0.67 15.44
C TYR A 194 -0.22 1.01 14.65
N ALA A 195 -1.41 0.64 15.18
CA ALA A 195 -2.68 1.01 14.57
C ALA A 195 -2.89 2.53 14.58
N ASP A 196 -2.59 3.20 15.70
CA ASP A 196 -2.64 4.66 15.81
C ASP A 196 -1.70 5.33 14.82
N LEU A 197 -0.46 4.81 14.69
CA LEU A 197 0.52 5.32 13.72
C LEU A 197 0.05 5.12 12.28
N ALA A 198 -0.51 3.96 11.93
CA ALA A 198 -1.08 3.73 10.60
C ALA A 198 -2.30 4.65 10.34
N ARG A 199 -3.09 4.96 11.37
CA ARG A 199 -4.30 5.79 11.29
C ARG A 199 -3.99 7.24 10.92
N THR A 200 -2.76 7.71 11.14
CA THR A 200 -2.33 9.04 10.67
C THR A 200 -2.29 9.15 9.14
N ILE A 201 -2.17 8.01 8.45
CA ILE A 201 -2.14 7.92 6.98
C ILE A 201 -3.46 7.42 6.43
N TRP A 202 -4.05 6.42 7.09
CA TRP A 202 -5.31 5.79 6.70
C TRP A 202 -6.33 5.91 7.82
N PRO A 203 -7.06 7.05 7.93
CA PRO A 203 -8.04 7.27 8.99
C PRO A 203 -9.14 6.19 9.06
N GLY A 204 -9.50 5.63 7.90
CA GLY A 204 -10.52 4.59 7.75
C GLY A 204 -9.99 3.15 7.80
N LEU A 205 -8.79 2.92 8.35
CA LEU A 205 -8.26 1.55 8.47
C LEU A 205 -9.13 0.66 9.34
N GLU A 206 -9.07 -0.64 9.08
CA GLU A 206 -9.68 -1.69 9.89
C GLU A 206 -8.68 -2.18 10.94
N HIS A 207 -9.13 -2.26 12.20
CA HIS A 207 -8.32 -2.77 13.30
C HIS A 207 -9.08 -3.89 14.05
N PRO A 208 -9.05 -5.14 13.56
CA PRO A 208 -9.80 -6.25 14.16
C PRO A 208 -9.34 -6.64 15.58
N LEU A 209 -8.23 -6.06 16.04
CA LEU A 209 -7.61 -6.28 17.34
C LEU A 209 -7.93 -5.17 18.36
N GLU A 210 -8.74 -4.18 17.98
CA GLU A 210 -9.10 -3.07 18.87
C GLU A 210 -9.74 -3.56 20.17
N GLY A 211 -9.28 -3.02 21.30
CA GLY A 211 -9.77 -3.37 22.64
C GLY A 211 -9.36 -4.76 23.14
N ARG A 212 -8.51 -5.51 22.41
CA ARG A 212 -8.13 -6.88 22.76
C ARG A 212 -6.78 -6.95 23.47
N GLY A 213 -6.60 -8.01 24.26
CA GLY A 213 -5.33 -8.34 24.90
C GLY A 213 -4.41 -9.16 23.99
N ILE A 214 -3.11 -9.22 24.32
CA ILE A 214 -2.10 -9.92 23.51
C ILE A 214 -2.44 -11.39 23.23
N GLY A 215 -3.01 -12.10 24.21
CA GLY A 215 -3.43 -13.50 24.03
C GLY A 215 -4.56 -13.66 23.02
N GLN A 216 -5.51 -12.71 23.00
CA GLN A 216 -6.61 -12.69 22.03
C GLN A 216 -6.12 -12.33 20.62
N HIS A 217 -5.07 -11.51 20.51
CA HIS A 217 -4.43 -11.25 19.21
C HIS A 217 -3.81 -12.52 18.64
N LEU A 218 -3.03 -13.24 19.46
CA LEU A 218 -2.39 -14.49 19.05
C LEU A 218 -3.44 -15.55 18.65
N ALA A 219 -4.55 -15.63 19.40
CA ALA A 219 -5.67 -16.51 19.04
C ALA A 219 -6.32 -16.10 17.72
N PHE A 220 -6.53 -14.80 17.49
CA PHE A 220 -7.04 -14.27 16.22
C PHE A 220 -6.11 -14.63 15.05
N PHE A 221 -4.80 -14.39 15.20
CA PHE A 221 -3.82 -14.75 14.16
C PHE A 221 -3.82 -16.24 13.87
N ALA A 222 -3.82 -17.07 14.92
CA ALA A 222 -3.84 -18.52 14.77
C ALA A 222 -5.07 -19.03 14.01
N ALA A 223 -6.23 -18.41 14.20
CA ALA A 223 -7.45 -18.79 13.49
C ALA A 223 -7.33 -18.56 11.97
N LEU A 224 -6.57 -17.55 11.53
CA LEU A 224 -6.39 -17.22 10.12
C LEU A 224 -5.52 -18.24 9.37
N TYR A 225 -4.45 -18.77 9.99
CA TYR A 225 -3.55 -19.73 9.34
C TYR A 225 -3.75 -21.19 9.79
N ARG A 226 -4.73 -21.46 10.66
CA ARG A 226 -5.18 -22.81 11.04
C ARG A 226 -6.72 -22.92 10.94
N PRO A 227 -7.28 -22.88 9.72
CA PRO A 227 -8.72 -23.09 9.56
C PRO A 227 -9.08 -24.50 10.04
N GLY A 228 -9.78 -24.62 11.18
CA GLY A 228 -10.20 -25.92 11.72
C GLY A 228 -10.31 -26.09 13.24
N ARG A 229 -10.04 -25.07 14.08
CA ARG A 229 -10.31 -25.17 15.53
C ARG A 229 -11.55 -24.35 15.91
N PRO A 230 -12.71 -24.98 16.23
CA PRO A 230 -13.83 -24.24 16.78
C PRO A 230 -13.42 -23.55 18.08
N ALA A 231 -13.83 -22.29 18.24
CA ALA A 231 -13.70 -21.52 19.46
C ALA A 231 -14.65 -22.10 20.53
N GLY A 232 -14.25 -23.19 21.19
CA GLY A 232 -15.11 -23.84 22.17
C GLY A 232 -14.62 -25.20 22.63
N ALA A 233 -13.48 -25.23 23.30
CA ALA A 233 -13.14 -26.34 24.20
C ALA A 233 -12.28 -25.77 25.33
N ARG A 234 -12.92 -25.47 26.47
CA ARG A 234 -12.25 -25.37 27.77
C ARG A 234 -12.20 -26.79 28.38
N PRO A 235 -11.16 -27.10 29.18
CA PRO A 235 -11.13 -28.32 29.98
C PRO A 235 -12.28 -28.35 30.99
#